data_AF-A0A2A9ND12-F1
#
_entry.id   AF-A0A2A9ND12-F1
#
_cell.length_a   1.000
_cell.length_b   1.000
_cell.length_c   1.000
_cell.angle_alpha   90.00
_cell.angle_beta   90.00
_cell.angle_gamma   90.00
#
_symmetry.space_group_name_H-M   'P 1'
#
loop_
_entity.id
_entity.type
_entity.pdbx_description
1 polymer ?
#
loop_
_entity_poly.entity_id
_entity_poly.type
_entity_poly.pdbx_seq_one_letter_code
_entity_poly.pdbx_strand_id
1 'polypeptide(L)'
;MFRELCGESTLKNSILVTNMWSEVSKEIGEAREAELTENGMFFKPALEKGARMMRHDNTQVSAFRILEALVGSTPIALQIQEEIVDKNMDVSQTAAGMEVDAELRKQAEQHRQEMERLRRDAEGIIRPFMAYELITHAWLSTAEAIRIQEEKKRQEKEAEEARIKAEMDQARIKAQEEERARNEEKARIEREIQEAAQRAREIAEQAAAEFQRHAMELQEQMRRAQEEAERHRQWAMAEMNRMRERDRGGCIIM
;
A
#
# COMPACT_ATOMS: atom_id res chain seq x y z
N MET A 1 -56.70 -35.76 20.51
CA MET A 1 -56.36 -35.94 21.95
C MET A 1 -57.55 -36.29 22.86
N PHE A 2 -58.51 -35.39 23.16
CA PHE A 2 -59.59 -35.67 24.15
C PHE A 2 -60.40 -36.95 23.84
N ARG A 3 -60.71 -37.18 22.56
CA ARG A 3 -61.40 -38.40 22.11
C ARG A 3 -60.60 -39.68 22.34
N GLU A 4 -59.28 -39.64 22.14
CA GLU A 4 -58.39 -40.79 22.37
C GLU A 4 -58.22 -41.10 23.86
N LEU A 5 -58.28 -40.07 24.72
CA LEU A 5 -58.23 -40.25 26.18
C LEU A 5 -59.49 -40.96 26.69
N CYS A 6 -60.66 -40.48 26.28
CA CYS A 6 -61.93 -41.03 26.74
C CYS A 6 -62.27 -42.34 26.02
N GLY A 7 -62.07 -42.40 24.71
CA GLY A 7 -62.62 -43.41 23.82
C GLY A 7 -64.03 -43.08 23.36
N GLU A 8 -64.40 -43.51 22.15
CA GLU A 8 -65.67 -43.11 21.54
C GLU A 8 -66.91 -43.57 22.32
N SER A 9 -66.82 -44.72 23.00
CA SER A 9 -67.91 -45.34 23.74
C SER A 9 -68.23 -44.65 25.07
N THR A 10 -67.28 -43.90 25.63
CA THR A 10 -67.40 -43.25 26.95
C THR A 10 -67.79 -41.78 26.83
N LEU A 11 -67.71 -41.19 25.64
CA LEU A 11 -68.06 -39.78 25.40
C LEU A 11 -69.50 -39.45 25.82
N LYS A 12 -70.42 -40.41 25.77
CA LYS A 12 -71.78 -40.29 26.31
C LYS A 12 -71.85 -39.96 27.81
N ASN A 13 -70.80 -40.28 28.56
CA ASN A 13 -70.66 -39.96 29.98
C ASN A 13 -69.84 -38.69 30.23
N SER A 14 -69.46 -37.95 29.18
CA SER A 14 -68.71 -36.70 29.29
C SER A 14 -69.62 -35.49 29.14
N ILE A 15 -69.31 -34.43 29.90
CA ILE A 15 -69.96 -33.13 29.78
C ILE A 15 -68.89 -32.10 29.46
N LEU A 16 -69.03 -31.45 28.31
CA LEU A 16 -68.23 -30.31 27.90
C LEU A 16 -68.84 -29.05 28.52
N VAL A 17 -68.08 -28.41 29.40
CA VAL A 17 -68.57 -27.23 30.14
C VAL A 17 -67.94 -25.98 29.56
N THR A 18 -68.77 -25.07 29.05
CA THR A 18 -68.35 -23.73 28.64
C THR A 18 -68.48 -22.77 29.82
N ASN A 19 -67.45 -21.99 30.12
CA ASN A 19 -67.40 -21.04 31.23
C ASN A 19 -67.09 -19.62 30.72
N MET A 20 -66.77 -18.68 31.64
CA MET A 20 -66.39 -17.29 31.30
C MET A 20 -67.46 -16.52 30.52
N TRP A 21 -68.72 -16.89 30.67
CA TRP A 21 -69.87 -16.24 30.00
C TRP A 21 -70.06 -14.76 30.40
N SER A 22 -69.44 -14.31 31.49
CA SER A 22 -69.43 -12.91 31.94
C SER A 22 -68.34 -12.05 31.29
N GLU A 23 -67.38 -12.64 30.57
CA GLU A 23 -66.24 -11.91 29.98
C GLU A 23 -66.52 -11.36 28.57
N VAL A 24 -67.60 -11.82 27.94
CA VAL A 24 -67.99 -11.45 26.58
C VAL A 24 -69.46 -11.08 26.52
N SER A 25 -69.86 -10.34 25.47
CA SER A 25 -71.29 -10.12 25.23
C SER A 25 -71.98 -11.43 24.89
N LYS A 26 -73.28 -11.50 25.18
CA LYS A 26 -74.09 -12.70 24.96
C LYS A 26 -74.03 -13.17 23.51
N GLU A 27 -74.07 -12.23 22.57
CA GLU A 27 -74.07 -12.50 21.13
C GLU A 27 -72.75 -13.14 20.68
N ILE A 28 -71.61 -12.65 21.18
CA ILE A 28 -70.29 -13.21 20.89
C ILE A 28 -70.15 -14.59 21.53
N GLY A 29 -70.62 -14.75 22.77
CA GLY A 29 -70.61 -16.03 23.48
C GLY A 29 -71.43 -17.10 22.73
N GLU A 30 -72.63 -16.75 22.28
CA GLU A 30 -73.50 -17.65 21.51
C GLU A 30 -72.91 -18.00 20.14
N ALA A 31 -72.28 -17.04 19.44
CA ALA A 31 -71.59 -17.32 18.19
C ALA A 31 -70.40 -18.28 18.37
N ARG A 32 -69.59 -18.10 19.41
CA ARG A 32 -68.48 -19.01 19.74
C ARG A 32 -68.99 -20.39 20.16
N GLU A 33 -70.07 -20.43 20.92
CA GLU A 33 -70.69 -21.70 21.31
C GLU A 33 -71.19 -22.47 20.09
N ALA A 34 -71.82 -21.79 19.12
CA ALA A 34 -72.21 -22.39 17.85
C ALA A 34 -71.00 -22.88 17.04
N GLU A 35 -69.91 -22.11 16.99
CA GLU A 35 -68.68 -22.55 16.33
C GLU A 35 -68.12 -23.83 16.98
N LEU A 36 -68.11 -23.90 18.32
CA LEU A 36 -67.64 -25.07 19.06
C LEU A 36 -68.50 -26.33 18.80
N THR A 37 -69.80 -26.18 18.59
CA THR A 37 -70.73 -27.30 18.35
C THR A 37 -70.81 -27.72 16.89
N GLU A 38 -70.59 -26.80 15.94
CA GLU A 38 -70.79 -27.04 14.51
C GLU A 38 -69.50 -27.37 13.74
N ASN A 39 -68.35 -26.91 14.22
CA ASN A 39 -67.07 -27.14 13.56
C ASN A 39 -66.53 -28.54 13.88
N GLY A 40 -66.22 -29.31 12.82
CA GLY A 40 -65.66 -30.66 12.92
C GLY A 40 -64.27 -30.73 13.57
N MET A 41 -63.54 -29.61 13.66
CA MET A 41 -62.26 -29.54 14.36
C MET A 41 -62.41 -29.34 15.89
N PHE A 42 -63.59 -28.96 16.36
CA PHE A 42 -63.85 -28.70 17.79
C PHE A 42 -64.67 -29.83 18.43
N PHE A 43 -65.81 -29.53 19.07
CA PHE A 43 -66.54 -30.48 19.89
C PHE A 43 -67.60 -31.26 19.13
N LYS A 44 -67.93 -30.87 17.90
CA LYS A 44 -68.91 -31.58 17.06
C LYS A 44 -68.72 -33.11 17.07
N PRO A 45 -67.51 -33.67 16.84
CA PRO A 45 -67.34 -35.12 16.82
C PRO A 45 -67.60 -35.78 18.19
N ALA A 46 -67.37 -35.06 19.30
CA ALA A 46 -67.68 -35.56 20.64
C ALA A 46 -69.18 -35.52 20.93
N LEU A 47 -69.87 -34.46 20.50
CA LEU A 47 -71.31 -34.30 20.63
C LEU A 47 -72.08 -35.35 19.81
N GLU A 48 -71.62 -35.64 18.59
CA GLU A 48 -72.18 -36.71 17.74
C GLU A 48 -72.08 -38.11 18.38
N LYS A 49 -71.11 -38.30 19.30
CA LYS A 49 -70.91 -39.54 20.06
C LYS A 49 -71.61 -39.54 21.42
N GLY A 50 -72.47 -38.56 21.67
CA GLY A 50 -73.35 -38.49 22.84
C GLY A 50 -72.82 -37.64 24.00
N ALA A 51 -71.67 -36.98 23.85
CA ALA A 51 -71.24 -35.98 24.84
C ALA A 51 -72.27 -34.86 24.93
N ARG A 52 -72.45 -34.30 26.13
CA ARG A 52 -73.35 -33.17 26.36
C ARG A 52 -72.55 -31.90 26.51
N MET A 53 -73.09 -30.77 26.04
CA MET A 53 -72.52 -29.46 26.31
C MET A 53 -73.42 -28.69 27.27
N MET A 54 -72.83 -28.04 28.28
CA MET A 54 -73.54 -27.27 29.29
C MET A 54 -72.79 -25.97 29.60
N ARG A 55 -73.54 -24.91 29.88
CA ARG A 55 -72.98 -23.61 30.30
C ARG A 55 -72.81 -23.58 31.82
N HIS A 56 -71.64 -23.14 32.28
CA HIS A 56 -71.41 -22.77 33.67
C HIS A 56 -71.31 -21.25 33.77
N ASP A 57 -72.31 -20.63 34.38
CA ASP A 57 -72.44 -19.19 34.58
C ASP A 57 -71.74 -18.69 35.87
N ASN A 58 -70.76 -19.44 36.37
CA ASN A 58 -70.05 -19.16 37.62
C ASN A 58 -70.97 -19.07 38.87
N THR A 59 -72.14 -19.72 38.82
CA THR A 59 -73.05 -19.85 39.97
C THR A 59 -73.05 -21.25 40.55
N GLN A 60 -73.37 -21.34 41.85
CA GLN A 60 -73.57 -22.63 42.52
C GLN A 60 -74.69 -23.44 41.85
N VAL A 61 -75.75 -22.79 41.38
CA VAL A 61 -76.90 -23.46 40.74
C VAL A 61 -76.50 -24.14 39.44
N SER A 62 -75.73 -23.48 38.57
CA SER A 62 -75.29 -24.13 37.32
C SER A 62 -74.28 -25.26 37.58
N ALA A 63 -73.40 -25.11 38.58
CA ALA A 63 -72.49 -26.18 38.99
C ALA A 63 -73.25 -27.44 39.46
N PHE A 64 -74.28 -27.29 40.31
CA PHE A 64 -75.10 -28.42 40.74
C PHE A 64 -75.82 -29.08 39.58
N ARG A 65 -76.39 -28.32 38.63
CA ARG A 65 -77.04 -28.89 37.44
C ARG A 65 -76.09 -29.73 36.59
N ILE A 66 -74.84 -29.29 36.44
CA ILE A 66 -73.80 -30.05 35.72
C ILE A 66 -73.50 -31.36 36.45
N LEU A 67 -73.35 -31.31 37.78
CA LEU A 67 -73.08 -32.50 38.59
C LEU A 67 -74.25 -33.49 38.58
N GLU A 68 -75.49 -33.01 38.71
CA GLU A 68 -76.71 -33.83 38.63
C GLU A 68 -76.79 -34.57 37.29
N ALA A 69 -76.45 -33.90 36.18
CA ALA A 69 -76.41 -34.53 34.88
C ALA A 69 -75.36 -35.66 34.80
N LEU A 70 -74.25 -35.55 35.54
CA LEU A 70 -73.18 -36.54 35.55
C LEU A 70 -73.49 -37.75 36.44
N VAL A 71 -74.00 -37.52 37.67
CA VAL A 71 -74.22 -38.54 38.71
C VAL A 71 -75.15 -39.68 38.27
N GLY A 72 -76.10 -39.41 37.37
CA GLY A 72 -77.01 -40.42 36.83
C GLY A 72 -76.39 -41.38 35.81
N SER A 73 -75.13 -41.19 35.42
CA SER A 73 -74.48 -41.98 34.36
C SER A 73 -73.81 -43.23 34.92
N THR A 74 -73.98 -44.37 34.26
CA THR A 74 -73.27 -45.61 34.63
C THR A 74 -71.78 -45.45 34.36
N PRO A 75 -70.87 -45.65 35.35
CA PRO A 75 -69.43 -45.53 35.12
C PRO A 75 -68.93 -46.50 34.03
N ILE A 76 -68.07 -45.99 33.15
CA ILE A 76 -67.40 -46.76 32.10
C ILE A 76 -65.92 -46.38 32.17
N ALA A 77 -65.02 -47.36 32.07
CA ALA A 77 -63.58 -47.12 32.05
C ALA A 77 -63.21 -46.29 30.80
N LEU A 78 -62.32 -45.31 30.97
CA LEU A 78 -61.80 -44.53 29.85
C LEU A 78 -60.84 -45.39 29.02
N GLN A 79 -60.76 -45.15 27.71
CA GLN A 79 -59.85 -45.89 26.83
C GLN A 79 -58.40 -45.87 27.34
N ILE A 80 -57.90 -44.73 27.83
CA ILE A 80 -56.55 -44.67 28.41
C ILE A 80 -56.39 -45.54 29.66
N GLN A 81 -57.45 -45.70 30.47
CA GLN A 81 -57.41 -46.56 31.65
C GLN A 81 -57.39 -48.03 31.25
N GLU A 82 -58.18 -48.44 30.24
CA GLU A 82 -58.15 -49.79 29.68
C GLU A 82 -56.78 -50.09 29.04
N GLU A 83 -56.20 -49.13 28.31
CA GLU A 83 -54.89 -49.29 27.67
C GLU A 83 -53.76 -49.45 28.70
N ILE A 84 -53.74 -48.64 29.75
CA ILE A 84 -52.69 -48.69 30.77
C ILE A 84 -52.87 -49.90 31.70
N VAL A 85 -54.09 -50.12 32.21
CA VAL A 85 -54.33 -51.10 33.27
C VAL A 85 -54.60 -52.49 32.70
N ASP A 86 -55.52 -52.60 31.74
CA ASP A 86 -55.96 -53.90 31.24
C ASP A 86 -55.04 -54.44 30.14
N LYS A 87 -54.49 -53.55 29.30
CA LYS A 87 -53.55 -53.91 28.23
C LYS A 87 -52.07 -53.73 28.63
N ASN A 88 -51.79 -53.26 29.85
CA ASN A 88 -50.45 -53.07 30.40
C ASN A 88 -49.51 -52.26 29.47
N MET A 89 -50.05 -51.21 28.84
CA MET A 89 -49.31 -50.33 27.94
C MET A 89 -48.65 -49.18 28.72
N ASP A 90 -47.48 -48.74 28.26
CA ASP A 90 -46.90 -47.48 28.74
C ASP A 90 -47.73 -46.29 28.24
N VAL A 91 -47.78 -45.19 28.99
CA VAL A 91 -48.53 -43.97 28.63
C VAL A 91 -48.14 -43.47 27.24
N SER A 92 -46.86 -43.54 26.86
CA SER A 92 -46.39 -43.11 25.53
C SER A 92 -46.94 -43.97 24.38
N GLN A 93 -47.36 -45.19 24.66
CA GLN A 93 -47.89 -46.14 23.68
C GLN A 93 -49.42 -46.09 23.55
N THR A 94 -50.10 -45.42 24.48
CA THR A 94 -51.56 -45.21 24.43
C THR A 94 -51.97 -44.39 23.20
N ALA A 95 -53.21 -44.54 22.74
CA ALA A 95 -53.69 -43.78 21.59
C ALA A 95 -53.56 -42.25 21.80
N ALA A 96 -53.83 -41.80 23.02
CA ALA A 96 -53.64 -40.40 23.41
C ALA A 96 -52.16 -39.98 23.47
N GLY A 97 -51.28 -40.85 23.96
CA GLY A 97 -49.84 -40.62 24.00
C GLY A 97 -49.24 -40.49 22.60
N MET A 98 -49.63 -41.38 21.69
CA MET A 98 -49.19 -41.37 20.29
C MET A 98 -49.63 -40.10 19.55
N GLU A 99 -50.83 -39.61 19.81
CA GLU A 99 -51.35 -38.36 19.22
C GLU A 99 -50.51 -37.14 19.67
N VAL A 100 -50.17 -37.07 20.95
CA VAL A 100 -49.32 -35.98 21.49
C VAL A 100 -47.90 -36.09 20.91
N ASP A 101 -47.36 -37.31 20.85
CA ASP A 101 -46.04 -37.57 20.25
C ASP A 101 -45.99 -37.19 18.77
N ALA A 102 -47.07 -37.44 18.01
CA ALA A 102 -47.15 -37.07 16.60
C ALA A 102 -47.09 -35.55 16.40
N GLU A 103 -47.82 -34.79 17.23
CA GLU A 103 -47.79 -33.32 17.18
C GLU A 103 -46.41 -32.78 17.62
N LEU A 104 -45.81 -33.33 18.67
CA LEU A 104 -44.46 -32.96 19.10
C LEU A 104 -43.40 -33.25 18.03
N ARG A 105 -43.49 -34.40 17.33
CA ARG A 105 -42.59 -34.74 16.22
C ARG A 105 -42.76 -33.79 15.05
N LYS A 106 -44.00 -33.43 14.71
CA LYS A 106 -44.29 -32.46 13.65
C LYS A 106 -43.70 -31.09 13.97
N GLN A 107 -43.87 -30.61 15.20
CA GLN A 107 -43.28 -29.34 15.65
C GLN A 107 -41.74 -29.41 15.66
N ALA A 108 -41.16 -30.50 16.14
CA ALA A 108 -39.71 -30.69 16.13
C ALA A 108 -39.13 -30.67 14.70
N GLU A 109 -39.84 -31.28 13.75
CA GLU A 109 -39.44 -31.29 12.34
C GLU A 109 -39.57 -29.90 11.69
N GLN A 110 -40.64 -29.17 11.97
CA GLN A 110 -40.78 -27.78 11.52
C GLN A 110 -39.64 -26.89 12.04
N HIS A 111 -39.32 -26.98 13.33
CA HIS A 111 -38.19 -26.25 13.91
C HIS A 111 -36.85 -26.67 13.30
N ARG A 112 -36.65 -27.97 13.02
CA ARG A 112 -35.44 -28.46 12.36
C ARG A 112 -35.26 -27.82 10.98
N GLN A 113 -36.31 -27.83 10.17
CA GLN A 113 -36.31 -27.23 8.83
C GLN A 113 -36.06 -25.73 8.86
N GLU A 114 -36.65 -25.02 9.83
CA GLU A 114 -36.41 -23.60 10.03
C GLU A 114 -34.94 -23.32 10.41
N MET A 115 -34.38 -24.09 11.34
CA MET A 115 -32.97 -23.97 11.72
C MET A 115 -32.02 -24.24 10.56
N GLU A 116 -32.30 -25.23 9.71
CA GLU A 116 -31.51 -25.51 8.51
C GLU A 116 -31.61 -24.40 7.46
N ARG A 117 -32.79 -23.77 7.33
CA ARG A 117 -32.97 -22.61 6.46
C ARG A 117 -32.14 -21.43 6.97
N LEU A 118 -32.26 -21.09 8.25
CA LEU A 118 -31.52 -19.98 8.87
C LEU A 118 -29.99 -20.19 8.77
N ARG A 119 -29.50 -21.42 8.94
CA ARG A 119 -28.08 -21.75 8.75
C ARG A 119 -27.62 -21.48 7.32
N ARG A 120 -28.39 -21.93 6.32
CA ARG A 120 -28.08 -21.69 4.90
C ARG A 120 -28.07 -20.20 4.57
N ASP A 121 -29.05 -19.45 5.08
CA ASP A 121 -29.13 -18.02 4.86
C ASP A 121 -27.91 -17.29 5.49
N ALA A 122 -27.51 -17.68 6.70
CA ALA A 122 -26.31 -17.15 7.36
C ALA A 122 -25.02 -17.47 6.59
N GLU A 123 -24.84 -18.72 6.14
CA GLU A 123 -23.69 -19.12 5.31
C GLU A 123 -23.64 -18.36 3.97
N GLY A 124 -24.80 -18.14 3.36
CA GLY A 124 -24.96 -17.37 2.12
C GLY A 124 -24.52 -15.90 2.25
N ILE A 125 -24.58 -15.33 3.45
CA ILE A 125 -24.16 -13.94 3.73
C ILE A 125 -22.70 -13.85 4.17
N ILE A 126 -22.28 -14.72 5.09
CA ILE A 126 -20.95 -14.67 5.70
C ILE A 126 -19.85 -14.94 4.67
N ARG A 127 -20.04 -15.96 3.81
CA ARG A 127 -19.00 -16.38 2.88
C ARG A 127 -18.63 -15.31 1.82
N PRO A 128 -19.59 -14.64 1.14
CA PRO A 128 -19.28 -13.53 0.26
C PRO A 128 -18.67 -12.33 0.99
N PHE A 129 -19.15 -12.01 2.19
CA PHE A 129 -18.63 -10.90 2.98
C PHE A 129 -17.15 -11.11 3.34
N MET A 130 -16.78 -12.29 3.85
CA MET A 130 -15.39 -12.61 4.17
C MET A 130 -14.50 -12.63 2.91
N ALA A 131 -15.01 -13.15 1.78
CA ALA A 131 -14.26 -13.14 0.53
C ALA A 131 -13.98 -11.71 0.04
N TYR A 132 -14.95 -10.81 0.16
CA TYR A 132 -14.80 -9.40 -0.22
C TYR A 132 -13.77 -8.68 0.66
N GLU A 133 -13.82 -8.88 1.97
CA GLU A 133 -12.86 -8.26 2.92
C GLU A 133 -11.42 -8.72 2.65
N LEU A 134 -11.22 -10.02 2.42
CA LEU A 134 -9.91 -10.59 2.06
C LEU A 134 -9.36 -10.01 0.75
N ILE A 135 -10.18 -9.93 -0.31
CA ILE A 135 -9.78 -9.38 -1.61
C ILE A 135 -9.44 -7.89 -1.48
N THR A 136 -10.26 -7.13 -0.74
CA THR A 136 -10.06 -5.69 -0.55
C THR A 136 -8.76 -5.41 0.19
N HIS A 137 -8.50 -6.14 1.28
CA HIS A 137 -7.26 -5.99 2.04
C HIS A 137 -6.02 -6.37 1.21
N ALA A 138 -6.07 -7.47 0.45
CA ALA A 138 -4.99 -7.87 -0.44
C ALA A 138 -4.72 -6.81 -1.52
N TRP A 139 -5.78 -6.24 -2.12
CA TRP A 139 -5.64 -5.19 -3.12
C TRP A 139 -5.00 -3.93 -2.53
N LEU A 140 -5.44 -3.45 -1.36
CA LEU A 140 -4.82 -2.31 -0.69
C LEU A 140 -3.34 -2.55 -0.39
N SER A 141 -2.98 -3.71 0.17
CA SER A 141 -1.58 -3.98 0.53
C SER A 141 -0.68 -4.06 -0.70
N THR A 142 -1.16 -4.62 -1.81
CA THR A 142 -0.41 -4.64 -3.07
C THR A 142 -0.25 -3.26 -3.67
N ALA A 143 -1.30 -2.42 -3.64
CA ALA A 143 -1.23 -1.04 -4.11
C ALA A 143 -0.24 -0.19 -3.30
N GLU A 144 -0.23 -0.34 -1.98
CA GLU A 144 0.76 0.31 -1.11
C GLU A 144 2.19 -0.17 -1.40
N ALA A 145 2.39 -1.47 -1.56
CA ALA A 145 3.70 -2.03 -1.90
C ALA A 145 4.23 -1.50 -3.24
N ILE A 146 3.36 -1.40 -4.26
CA ILE A 146 3.70 -0.83 -5.57
C ILE A 146 4.11 0.64 -5.41
N ARG A 147 3.33 1.46 -4.68
CA ARG A 147 3.67 2.86 -4.43
C ARG A 147 5.04 3.01 -3.78
N ILE A 148 5.31 2.23 -2.73
CA ILE A 148 6.59 2.27 -2.01
C ILE A 148 7.75 1.89 -2.95
N GLN A 149 7.56 0.87 -3.79
CA GLN A 149 8.54 0.44 -4.77
C GLN A 149 8.84 1.52 -5.81
N GLU A 150 7.81 2.20 -6.33
CA GLU A 150 7.97 3.29 -7.30
C GLU A 150 8.69 4.50 -6.70
N GLU A 151 8.33 4.88 -5.47
CA GLU A 151 8.95 5.99 -4.76
C GLU A 151 10.42 5.69 -4.45
N LYS A 152 10.73 4.47 -4.00
CA LYS A 152 12.10 4.02 -3.80
C LYS A 152 12.92 4.04 -5.10
N LYS A 153 12.36 3.53 -6.21
CA LYS A 153 13.04 3.58 -7.52
C LYS A 153 13.30 5.00 -7.99
N ARG A 154 12.35 5.92 -7.75
CA ARG A 154 12.53 7.34 -8.05
C ARG A 154 13.68 7.94 -7.24
N GLN A 155 13.71 7.68 -5.93
CA GLN A 155 14.79 8.15 -5.05
C GLN A 155 16.16 7.58 -5.45
N GLU A 156 16.23 6.29 -5.79
CA GLU A 156 17.47 5.66 -6.28
C GLU A 156 17.96 6.30 -7.58
N LYS A 157 17.04 6.59 -8.51
CA LYS A 157 17.38 7.27 -9.77
C LYS A 157 17.87 8.70 -9.52
N GLU A 158 17.17 9.47 -8.69
CA GLU A 158 17.56 10.84 -8.34
C GLU A 158 18.92 10.87 -7.62
N ALA A 159 19.18 9.92 -6.72
CA ALA A 159 20.46 9.78 -6.04
C ALA A 159 21.59 9.43 -7.01
N GLU A 160 21.35 8.53 -7.96
CA GLU A 160 22.33 8.16 -8.98
C GLU A 160 22.63 9.32 -9.94
N GLU A 161 21.60 10.05 -10.39
CA GLU A 161 21.76 11.25 -11.21
C GLU A 161 22.56 12.33 -10.47
N ALA A 162 22.28 12.53 -9.17
CA ALA A 162 23.04 13.45 -8.33
C ALA A 162 24.50 13.01 -8.16
N ARG A 163 24.75 11.69 -8.00
CA ARG A 163 26.11 11.14 -7.89
C ARG A 163 26.90 11.35 -9.18
N ILE A 164 26.33 10.99 -10.32
CA ILE A 164 26.97 11.18 -11.64
C ILE A 164 27.27 12.66 -11.87
N LYS A 165 26.32 13.54 -11.55
CA LYS A 165 26.52 14.99 -11.69
C LYS A 165 27.66 15.49 -10.80
N ALA A 166 27.73 15.04 -9.54
CA ALA A 166 28.81 15.41 -8.63
C ALA A 166 30.18 14.92 -9.11
N GLU A 167 30.26 13.69 -9.64
CA GLU A 167 31.49 13.16 -10.25
C GLU A 167 31.92 13.97 -11.48
N MET A 168 30.97 14.32 -12.35
CA MET A 168 31.24 15.17 -13.51
C MET A 168 31.72 16.56 -13.11
N ASP A 169 31.10 17.19 -12.11
CA ASP A 169 31.50 18.50 -11.60
C ASP A 169 32.91 18.44 -10.99
N GLN A 170 33.23 17.39 -10.22
CA GLN A 170 34.58 17.16 -9.69
C GLN A 170 35.61 16.96 -10.80
N ALA A 171 35.30 16.15 -11.82
CA ALA A 171 36.18 15.94 -12.96
C ALA A 171 36.42 17.25 -13.72
N ARG A 172 35.39 18.07 -13.88
CA ARG A 172 35.49 19.39 -14.52
C ARG A 172 36.38 20.34 -13.74
N ILE A 173 36.23 20.40 -12.41
CA ILE A 173 37.08 21.24 -11.55
C ILE A 173 38.55 20.80 -11.66
N LYS A 174 38.83 19.49 -11.52
CA LYS A 174 40.19 18.96 -11.67
C LYS A 174 40.79 19.27 -13.05
N ALA A 175 40.03 19.06 -14.11
CA ALA A 175 40.48 19.38 -15.46
C ALA A 175 40.81 20.88 -15.63
N GLN A 176 40.00 21.77 -15.05
CA GLN A 176 40.28 23.21 -15.06
C GLN A 176 41.53 23.58 -14.24
N GLU A 177 41.74 22.95 -13.09
CA GLU A 177 42.95 23.14 -12.28
C GLU A 177 44.21 22.65 -13.00
N GLU A 178 44.16 21.47 -13.62
CA GLU A 178 45.26 20.92 -14.42
C GLU A 178 45.54 21.77 -15.66
N GLU A 179 44.53 22.33 -16.29
CA GLU A 179 44.69 23.24 -17.42
C GLU A 179 45.32 24.57 -16.97
N ARG A 180 44.87 25.14 -15.85
CA ARG A 180 45.49 26.34 -15.26
C ARG A 180 46.94 26.10 -14.91
N ALA A 181 47.26 24.99 -14.23
CA ALA A 181 48.63 24.64 -13.89
C ALA A 181 49.51 24.48 -15.15
N ARG A 182 48.99 23.83 -16.20
CA ARG A 182 49.70 23.72 -17.50
C ARG A 182 49.93 25.08 -18.16
N ASN A 183 48.95 25.98 -18.10
CA ASN A 183 49.07 27.31 -18.67
C ASN A 183 50.06 28.19 -17.88
N GLU A 184 50.05 28.12 -16.55
CA GLU A 184 51.01 28.81 -15.69
C GLU A 184 52.44 28.31 -15.94
N GLU A 185 52.62 26.99 -16.05
CA GLU A 185 53.90 26.37 -16.37
C GLU A 185 54.41 26.82 -17.74
N LYS A 186 53.55 26.77 -18.76
CA LYS A 186 53.86 27.24 -20.10
C LYS A 186 54.27 28.72 -20.10
N ALA A 187 53.53 29.56 -19.38
CA ALA A 187 53.85 30.99 -19.25
C ALA A 187 55.14 31.25 -18.46
N ARG A 188 55.53 30.37 -17.53
CA ARG A 188 56.83 30.45 -16.85
C ARG A 188 57.97 30.14 -17.82
N ILE A 189 57.87 29.01 -18.52
CA ILE A 189 58.85 28.59 -19.53
C ILE A 189 58.99 29.66 -20.63
N GLU A 190 57.88 30.22 -21.10
CA GLU A 190 57.90 31.24 -22.15
C GLU A 190 58.58 32.54 -21.68
N ARG A 191 58.39 32.94 -20.41
CA ARG A 191 59.15 34.05 -19.80
C ARG A 191 60.64 33.74 -19.69
N GLU A 192 61.02 32.55 -19.25
CA GLU A 192 62.42 32.13 -19.18
C GLU A 192 63.10 32.14 -20.56
N ILE A 193 62.39 31.67 -21.60
CA ILE A 193 62.86 31.73 -22.99
C ILE A 193 63.02 33.18 -23.46
N GLN A 194 62.05 34.05 -23.16
CA GLN A 194 62.14 35.47 -23.51
C GLN A 194 63.32 36.15 -22.83
N GLU A 195 63.53 35.92 -21.53
CA GLU A 195 64.68 36.46 -20.79
C GLU A 195 66.01 35.91 -21.30
N ALA A 196 66.07 34.61 -21.64
CA ALA A 196 67.26 34.01 -22.26
C ALA A 196 67.55 34.62 -23.63
N ALA A 197 66.52 34.84 -24.47
CA ALA A 197 66.66 35.50 -25.76
C ALA A 197 67.10 36.96 -25.63
N GLN A 198 66.57 37.69 -24.63
CA GLN A 198 66.97 39.06 -24.32
C GLN A 198 68.45 39.11 -23.92
N ARG A 199 68.87 38.26 -22.98
CA ARG A 199 70.29 38.14 -22.56
C ARG A 199 71.20 37.78 -23.72
N ALA A 200 70.79 36.85 -24.58
CA ALA A 200 71.56 36.48 -25.77
C ALA A 200 71.70 37.66 -26.75
N ARG A 201 70.64 38.47 -26.93
CA ARG A 201 70.71 39.71 -27.72
C ARG A 201 71.69 40.71 -27.12
N GLU A 202 71.61 40.98 -25.83
CA GLU A 202 72.51 41.93 -25.15
C GLU A 202 73.98 41.48 -25.26
N ILE A 203 74.26 40.19 -25.06
CA ILE A 203 75.61 39.63 -25.23
C ILE A 203 76.08 39.79 -26.68
N ALA A 204 75.21 39.53 -27.67
CA ALA A 204 75.55 39.68 -29.09
C ALA A 204 75.82 41.15 -29.46
N GLU A 205 75.03 42.10 -28.93
CA GLU A 205 75.24 43.54 -29.12
C GLU A 205 76.55 44.01 -28.48
N GLN A 206 76.86 43.56 -27.25
CA GLN A 206 78.12 43.87 -26.58
C GLN A 206 79.31 43.32 -27.36
N ALA A 207 79.26 42.05 -27.78
CA ALA A 207 80.31 41.45 -28.59
C ALA A 207 80.49 42.18 -29.93
N ALA A 208 79.39 42.59 -30.59
CA ALA A 208 79.46 43.39 -31.82
C ALA A 208 80.09 44.77 -31.58
N ALA A 209 79.74 45.45 -30.49
CA ALA A 209 80.31 46.74 -30.12
C ALA A 209 81.79 46.65 -29.75
N GLU A 210 82.21 45.60 -29.04
CA GLU A 210 83.62 45.32 -28.77
C GLU A 210 84.39 45.01 -30.05
N PHE A 211 83.81 44.22 -30.95
CA PHE A 211 84.41 43.92 -32.25
C PHE A 211 84.59 45.21 -33.08
N GLN A 212 83.59 46.08 -33.10
CA GLN A 212 83.67 47.39 -33.76
C GLN A 212 84.75 48.29 -33.15
N ARG A 213 84.87 48.35 -31.82
CA ARG A 213 85.94 49.14 -31.15
C ARG A 213 87.32 48.65 -31.53
N HIS A 214 87.56 47.33 -31.43
CA HIS A 214 88.84 46.75 -31.83
C HIS A 214 89.15 47.00 -33.31
N ALA A 215 88.14 46.95 -34.19
CA ALA A 215 88.31 47.28 -35.60
C ALA A 215 88.69 48.77 -35.82
N MET A 216 88.06 49.70 -35.08
CA MET A 216 88.41 51.12 -35.12
C MET A 216 89.82 51.39 -34.60
N GLU A 217 90.21 50.76 -33.48
CA GLU A 217 91.56 50.88 -32.94
C GLU A 217 92.62 50.35 -33.92
N LEU A 218 92.35 49.20 -34.56
CA LEU A 218 93.25 48.65 -35.57
C LEU A 218 93.34 49.57 -36.79
N GLN A 219 92.23 50.15 -37.26
CA GLN A 219 92.24 51.15 -38.33
C GLN A 219 93.07 52.39 -37.95
N GLU A 220 92.92 52.89 -36.71
CA GLU A 220 93.69 54.04 -36.22
C GLU A 220 95.18 53.72 -36.10
N GLN A 221 95.55 52.52 -35.63
CA GLN A 221 96.94 52.07 -35.62
C GLN A 221 97.51 51.98 -37.03
N MET A 222 96.75 51.44 -38.00
CA MET A 222 97.17 51.40 -39.39
C MET A 222 97.33 52.81 -39.97
N ARG A 223 96.42 53.74 -39.66
CA ARG A 223 96.51 55.15 -40.07
C ARG A 223 97.76 55.81 -39.51
N ARG A 224 98.06 55.63 -38.22
CA ARG A 224 99.28 56.16 -37.59
C ARG A 224 100.55 55.55 -38.19
N ALA A 225 100.57 54.24 -38.42
CA ALA A 225 101.69 53.57 -39.07
C ALA A 225 101.89 54.06 -40.51
N GLN A 226 100.81 54.33 -41.25
CA GLN A 226 100.86 54.94 -42.57
C GLN A 226 101.42 56.36 -42.52
N GLU A 227 100.93 57.21 -41.61
CA GLU A 227 101.45 58.56 -41.40
C GLU A 227 102.91 58.57 -40.97
N GLU A 228 103.33 57.65 -40.09
CA GLU A 228 104.74 57.50 -39.69
C GLU A 228 105.59 57.04 -40.86
N ALA A 229 105.13 56.07 -41.65
CA ALA A 229 105.82 55.62 -42.86
C ALA A 229 105.89 56.74 -43.93
N GLU A 230 104.88 57.60 -44.02
CA GLU A 230 104.90 58.79 -44.87
C GLU A 230 105.87 59.85 -44.34
N ARG A 231 105.88 60.12 -43.03
CA ARG A 231 106.86 61.03 -42.40
C ARG A 231 108.28 60.53 -42.57
N HIS A 232 108.52 59.22 -42.41
CA HIS A 232 109.82 58.60 -42.69
C HIS A 232 110.21 58.75 -44.16
N ARG A 233 109.27 58.54 -45.10
CA ARG A 233 109.49 58.77 -46.54
C ARG A 233 109.81 60.23 -46.85
N GLN A 234 109.08 61.18 -46.26
CA GLN A 234 109.29 62.61 -46.44
C GLN A 234 110.62 63.07 -45.84
N TRP A 235 111.00 62.57 -44.65
CA TRP A 235 112.30 62.81 -44.04
C TRP A 235 113.43 62.25 -44.91
N ALA A 236 113.31 61.01 -45.40
CA ALA A 236 114.30 60.41 -46.30
C ALA A 236 114.43 61.17 -47.63
N MET A 237 113.31 61.68 -48.19
CA MET A 237 113.34 62.56 -49.37
C MET A 237 114.00 63.91 -49.08
N ALA A 238 113.70 64.54 -47.95
CA ALA A 238 114.30 65.80 -47.54
C ALA A 238 115.81 65.65 -47.26
N GLU A 239 116.23 64.54 -46.66
CA GLU A 239 117.64 64.20 -46.42
C GLU A 239 118.38 63.93 -47.73
N MET A 240 117.77 63.20 -48.67
CA MET A 240 118.31 63.05 -50.04
C MET A 240 118.47 64.39 -50.76
N ASN A 241 117.51 65.32 -50.60
CA ASN A 241 117.61 66.66 -51.18
C ASN A 241 118.72 67.49 -50.53
N ARG A 242 118.90 67.42 -49.20
CA ARG A 242 120.03 68.08 -48.51
C ARG A 242 121.39 67.51 -48.92
N MET A 243 121.48 66.20 -49.16
CA MET A 243 122.69 65.58 -49.70
C MET A 243 122.97 66.06 -51.14
N ARG A 244 121.93 66.24 -51.97
CA ARG A 244 122.06 66.82 -53.32
C ARG A 244 122.45 68.31 -53.33
N GLU A 245 122.07 69.08 -52.31
CA GLU A 245 122.46 70.50 -52.18
C GLU A 245 123.90 70.66 -51.66
N ARG A 246 124.43 69.72 -50.88
CA ARG A 246 125.84 69.70 -50.45
C ARG A 246 126.83 69.40 -51.58
N ASP A 247 126.42 68.68 -52.62
CA ASP A 247 127.27 68.32 -53.76
C ASP A 247 127.37 69.39 -54.87
N ARG A 248 126.70 70.55 -54.73
CA ARG A 248 126.72 71.64 -55.73
C ARG A 248 127.55 72.88 -55.34
N GLY A 249 128.37 72.81 -54.29
CA GLY A 249 129.09 73.96 -53.74
C GLY A 249 130.61 73.83 -53.62
N GLY A 250 131.27 72.90 -54.32
CA GLY A 250 132.72 72.68 -54.24
C GLY A 250 133.48 72.94 -55.56
N CYS A 251 134.47 73.85 -55.50
CA CYS A 251 135.63 74.06 -56.41
C CYS A 251 135.38 74.66 -57.83
N ILE A 252 136.22 75.51 -58.48
CA ILE A 252 137.59 76.05 -58.26
C ILE A 252 137.88 77.18 -59.30
N ILE A 253 138.61 78.23 -58.87
CA ILE A 253 139.67 79.06 -59.53
C ILE A 253 139.52 79.55 -60.99
N MET A 254 139.37 80.88 -61.17
CA MET A 254 140.37 81.82 -61.76
C MET A 254 139.96 83.26 -61.48
#